data_AF-A5GE80-F1
#
_entry.id   AF-A5GE80-F1
#
_cell.length_a   1.000
_cell.length_b   1.000
_cell.length_c   1.000
_cell.angle_alpha   90.00
_cell.angle_beta   90.00
_cell.angle_gamma   90.00
#
_symmetry.space_group_name_H-M   'P 1'
#
loop_
_entity.id
_entity.type
_entity.pdbx_description
1 polymer ?
#
loop_
_entity_poly.entity_id
_entity_poly.type
_entity_poly.pdbx_seq_one_letter_code
_entity_poly.pdbx_strand_id
1 'polypeptide(L)'
;MIRCRAAFTSLIEILRAHNVKCELVRETSSHSNMLGRKHSNEKHCRTYQVVLGDYLATTQMEGFDPNKAAFFSFGYNEACRLALFKDLHEKVLKETVGGDIWLFGPTVDNPLDWIKNFGLKLSLDLWIGLICHDYLSRYRYQIRPYEKVRGTADAAYHEAEQKLAKGIRENRIIKYFKAAMDLLKCVELEERDLVKIGIVGDAFTRVHKYGMNEIFKGIERMGGVVILPPSWHDFVSYGSVRLVKALWEKGNYPKAAMTFGGSFTLDFYKKRIEQIAGEYSEMFPDQDNEWLTVNASKYVNPDVAPVIPSMFIGKCVDFVEERNVDGLVNAHGFNCVLGKISTACYTKIRRDNGDIPMMTFIDDGLQQTNIKTRLESFMEQARSFRNRRINMSKAC
;
A
#
# COMPACT_ATOMS: atom_id res chain seq x y z
N MET A 1 -4.13 -1.83 -26.18
CA MET A 1 -4.29 -0.79 -25.14
C MET A 1 -3.98 -1.43 -23.80
N ILE A 2 -3.08 -0.83 -23.02
CA ILE A 2 -2.68 -1.36 -21.72
C ILE A 2 -3.69 -0.90 -20.67
N ARG A 3 -4.36 -1.81 -19.99
CA ARG A 3 -5.22 -1.48 -18.86
C ARG A 3 -4.48 -1.75 -17.56
N CYS A 4 -4.32 -0.74 -16.72
CA CYS A 4 -3.54 -0.85 -15.51
C CYS A 4 -4.44 -0.84 -14.27
N ARG A 5 -4.29 -1.86 -13.41
CA ARG A 5 -4.78 -1.80 -12.04
C ARG A 5 -3.77 -1.05 -11.19
N ALA A 6 -3.64 0.25 -11.44
CA ALA A 6 -2.88 1.11 -10.57
C ALA A 6 -3.71 1.37 -9.31
N ALA A 7 -3.09 1.25 -8.13
CA ALA A 7 -3.70 1.77 -6.91
C ALA A 7 -3.90 3.30 -6.98
N PHE A 8 -3.24 3.97 -7.95
CA PHE A 8 -3.00 5.40 -7.96
C PHE A 8 -3.07 6.00 -9.38
N THR A 9 -3.83 7.07 -9.54
CA THR A 9 -4.04 7.82 -10.81
C THR A 9 -2.72 8.26 -11.47
N SER A 10 -1.72 8.59 -10.66
CA SER A 10 -0.38 9.02 -11.08
C SER A 10 0.32 8.05 -12.03
N LEU A 11 0.13 6.72 -11.86
CA LEU A 11 0.83 5.72 -12.67
C LEU A 11 0.42 5.78 -14.15
N ILE A 12 -0.87 6.02 -14.40
CA ILE A 12 -1.39 6.14 -15.77
C ILE A 12 -0.89 7.41 -16.43
N GLU A 13 -0.87 8.52 -15.70
CA GLU A 13 -0.37 9.78 -16.22
C GLU A 13 1.12 9.66 -16.58
N ILE A 14 1.90 8.88 -15.84
CA ILE A 14 3.30 8.58 -16.17
C ILE A 14 3.40 7.76 -17.44
N LEU A 15 2.65 6.67 -17.54
CA LEU A 15 2.62 5.84 -18.75
C LEU A 15 2.24 6.67 -19.99
N ARG A 16 1.22 7.52 -19.88
CA ARG A 16 0.79 8.43 -20.96
C ARG A 16 1.84 9.47 -21.33
N ALA A 17 2.53 10.05 -20.35
CA ALA A 17 3.64 10.98 -20.60
C ALA A 17 4.81 10.31 -21.36
N HIS A 18 4.92 8.99 -21.26
CA HIS A 18 5.84 8.15 -22.02
C HIS A 18 5.24 7.55 -23.30
N ASN A 19 4.14 8.13 -23.81
CA ASN A 19 3.43 7.69 -25.02
C ASN A 19 2.88 6.26 -24.97
N VAL A 20 2.69 5.69 -23.77
CA VAL A 20 2.07 4.38 -23.60
C VAL A 20 0.55 4.56 -23.60
N LYS A 21 -0.13 3.97 -24.59
CA LYS A 21 -1.60 4.00 -24.66
C LYS A 21 -2.22 3.13 -23.56
N CYS A 22 -2.67 3.77 -22.48
CA CYS A 22 -3.23 3.09 -21.33
C CYS A 22 -4.51 3.71 -20.72
N GLU A 23 -5.27 2.85 -20.04
CA GLU A 23 -6.50 3.17 -19.30
C GLU A 23 -6.49 2.52 -17.91
N LEU A 24 -7.26 3.08 -16.98
CA LEU A 24 -7.41 2.51 -15.64
C LEU A 24 -8.39 1.34 -15.71
N VAL A 25 -8.02 0.25 -15.05
CA VAL A 25 -8.98 -0.82 -14.72
C VAL A 25 -10.05 -0.21 -13.80
N ARG A 26 -11.32 -0.59 -13.96
CA ARG A 26 -12.40 -0.02 -13.14
C ARG A 26 -12.10 -0.21 -11.65
N GLU A 27 -12.42 0.82 -10.85
CA GLU A 27 -12.40 0.67 -9.40
C GLU A 27 -13.32 -0.49 -8.98
N THR A 28 -12.92 -1.20 -7.94
CA THR A 28 -13.67 -2.36 -7.46
C THR A 28 -15.10 -1.96 -7.07
N SER A 29 -16.07 -2.66 -7.62
CA SER A 29 -17.50 -2.49 -7.35
C SER A 29 -18.10 -3.78 -6.81
N SER A 30 -19.36 -3.73 -6.35
CA SER A 30 -20.07 -4.94 -5.94
C SER A 30 -20.19 -5.95 -7.10
N HIS A 31 -20.30 -5.46 -8.33
CA HIS A 31 -20.29 -6.29 -9.54
C HIS A 31 -18.94 -6.97 -9.78
N SER A 32 -17.84 -6.21 -9.80
CA SER A 32 -16.50 -6.79 -10.00
C SER A 32 -16.12 -7.74 -8.86
N ASN A 33 -16.49 -7.41 -7.62
CA ASN A 33 -16.35 -8.29 -6.47
C ASN A 33 -17.09 -9.63 -6.65
N MET A 34 -18.33 -9.59 -7.16
CA MET A 34 -19.10 -10.80 -7.44
C MET A 34 -18.45 -11.65 -8.55
N LEU A 35 -18.00 -11.03 -9.64
CA LEU A 35 -17.28 -11.72 -10.72
C LEU A 35 -16.01 -12.40 -10.21
N GLY A 36 -15.20 -11.68 -9.42
CA GLY A 36 -13.97 -12.20 -8.84
C GLY A 36 -14.21 -13.43 -7.98
N ARG A 37 -15.24 -13.41 -7.14
CA ARG A 37 -15.64 -14.56 -6.31
C ARG A 37 -16.18 -15.72 -7.14
N LYS A 38 -16.99 -15.44 -8.17
CA LYS A 38 -17.59 -16.45 -9.06
C LYS A 38 -16.53 -17.25 -9.84
N HIS A 39 -15.46 -16.58 -10.27
CA HIS A 39 -14.40 -17.17 -11.10
C HIS A 39 -13.13 -17.51 -10.32
N SER A 40 -13.23 -17.62 -9.00
CA SER A 40 -12.16 -18.09 -8.13
C SER A 40 -12.71 -19.10 -7.12
N ASN A 41 -11.84 -19.63 -6.26
CA ASN A 41 -12.23 -20.53 -5.18
C ASN A 41 -11.54 -20.12 -3.86
N GLU A 42 -11.92 -20.78 -2.78
CA GLU A 42 -11.45 -20.54 -1.42
C GLU A 42 -9.95 -20.73 -1.21
N LYS A 43 -9.25 -21.40 -2.15
CA LYS A 43 -7.80 -21.59 -2.11
C LYS A 43 -7.02 -20.37 -2.62
N HIS A 44 -7.70 -19.42 -3.27
CA HIS A 44 -7.12 -18.15 -3.68
C HIS A 44 -7.31 -17.10 -2.58
N CYS A 45 -6.30 -16.26 -2.37
CA CYS A 45 -6.42 -15.16 -1.41
C CYS A 45 -7.36 -14.07 -1.95
N ARG A 46 -7.89 -13.26 -1.04
CA ARG A 46 -8.82 -12.18 -1.39
C ARG A 46 -8.29 -11.26 -2.49
N THR A 47 -7.03 -10.84 -2.42
CA THR A 47 -6.39 -9.98 -3.43
C THR A 47 -6.51 -10.57 -4.84
N TYR A 48 -6.28 -11.88 -5.00
CA TYR A 48 -6.45 -12.57 -6.28
C TYR A 48 -7.85 -12.40 -6.83
N GLN A 49 -8.87 -12.61 -5.99
CA GLN A 49 -10.27 -12.52 -6.38
C GLN A 49 -10.62 -11.10 -6.81
N VAL A 50 -10.18 -10.09 -6.05
CA VAL A 50 -10.48 -8.69 -6.38
C VAL A 50 -9.80 -8.28 -7.70
N VAL A 51 -8.52 -8.62 -7.90
CA VAL A 51 -7.82 -8.33 -9.17
C VAL A 51 -8.55 -8.97 -10.35
N LEU A 52 -8.87 -10.27 -10.24
CA LEU A 52 -9.55 -11.02 -11.30
C LEU A 52 -10.92 -10.42 -11.62
N GLY A 53 -11.69 -10.11 -10.59
CA GLY A 53 -13.02 -9.51 -10.74
C GLY A 53 -12.98 -8.17 -11.45
N ASP A 54 -11.98 -7.34 -11.13
CA ASP A 54 -11.79 -6.04 -11.78
C ASP A 54 -11.38 -6.20 -13.26
N TYR A 55 -10.55 -7.20 -13.59
CA TYR A 55 -10.25 -7.54 -15.00
C TYR A 55 -11.50 -8.01 -15.75
N LEU A 56 -12.28 -8.93 -15.18
CA LEU A 56 -13.52 -9.44 -15.80
C LEU A 56 -14.58 -8.34 -15.96
N ALA A 57 -14.74 -7.45 -14.99
CA ALA A 57 -15.64 -6.30 -15.13
C ALA A 57 -15.18 -5.34 -16.24
N THR A 58 -13.87 -5.25 -16.45
CA THR A 58 -13.26 -4.39 -17.47
C THR A 58 -13.40 -4.97 -18.88
N THR A 59 -13.45 -6.30 -19.04
CA THR A 59 -13.68 -6.96 -20.33
C THR A 59 -15.14 -6.86 -20.79
N GLN A 60 -16.07 -6.60 -19.85
CA GLN A 60 -17.50 -6.39 -20.13
C GLN A 60 -17.83 -4.95 -20.58
N MET A 61 -16.82 -4.08 -20.72
CA MET A 61 -17.04 -2.72 -21.20
C MET A 61 -17.35 -2.70 -22.69
N GLU A 62 -18.23 -1.80 -23.10
CA GLU A 62 -18.50 -1.54 -24.51
C GLU A 62 -17.19 -1.17 -25.25
N GLY A 63 -16.99 -1.76 -26.43
CA GLY A 63 -15.80 -1.53 -27.26
C GLY A 63 -14.53 -2.24 -26.77
N PHE A 64 -14.60 -3.12 -25.76
CA PHE A 64 -13.45 -3.94 -25.38
C PHE A 64 -13.14 -5.02 -26.44
N ASP A 65 -11.91 -5.01 -26.96
CA ASP A 65 -11.41 -6.02 -27.89
C ASP A 65 -10.35 -6.88 -27.16
N PRO A 66 -10.66 -8.16 -26.86
CA PRO A 66 -9.76 -9.03 -26.10
C PRO A 66 -8.43 -9.29 -26.82
N ASN A 67 -8.40 -9.25 -28.15
CA ASN A 67 -7.19 -9.49 -28.94
C ASN A 67 -6.30 -8.24 -29.07
N LYS A 68 -6.76 -7.09 -28.55
CA LYS A 68 -6.00 -5.82 -28.55
C LYS A 68 -5.81 -5.25 -27.14
N ALA A 69 -6.06 -6.05 -26.11
CA ALA A 69 -5.97 -5.64 -24.72
C ALA A 69 -4.82 -6.36 -24.00
N ALA A 70 -4.16 -5.63 -23.09
CA ALA A 70 -3.22 -6.22 -22.14
C ALA A 70 -3.46 -5.61 -20.76
N PHE A 71 -3.39 -6.42 -19.70
CA PHE A 71 -3.48 -5.97 -18.32
C PHE A 71 -2.09 -5.87 -17.68
N PHE A 72 -1.84 -4.76 -16.99
CA PHE A 72 -0.64 -4.62 -16.18
C PHE A 72 -0.85 -5.26 -14.80
N SER A 73 0.01 -6.20 -14.44
CA SER A 73 -0.02 -6.95 -13.17
C SER A 73 1.39 -7.09 -12.60
N PHE A 74 1.57 -6.82 -11.31
CA PHE A 74 2.84 -7.04 -10.63
C PHE A 74 3.12 -8.53 -10.44
N GLY A 75 4.39 -8.91 -10.62
CA GLY A 75 4.94 -10.18 -10.19
C GLY A 75 5.68 -10.08 -8.86
N TYR A 76 5.94 -11.22 -8.22
CA TYR A 76 6.76 -11.34 -7.02
C TYR A 76 7.25 -12.79 -6.87
N ASN A 77 8.45 -13.02 -6.36
CA ASN A 77 9.12 -14.33 -6.47
C ASN A 77 9.51 -14.97 -5.11
N GLU A 78 8.78 -14.70 -4.02
CA GLU A 78 9.00 -15.40 -2.73
C GLU A 78 7.72 -16.09 -2.19
N ALA A 79 7.48 -16.06 -0.86
CA ALA A 79 6.44 -16.86 -0.19
C ALA A 79 4.99 -16.45 -0.50
N CYS A 80 4.77 -15.37 -1.24
CA CYS A 80 3.43 -14.94 -1.65
C CYS A 80 3.02 -15.58 -2.97
N ARG A 81 1.78 -16.08 -3.05
CA ARG A 81 1.19 -16.62 -4.29
C ARG A 81 0.95 -15.58 -5.37
N LEU A 82 1.29 -14.30 -5.14
CA LEU A 82 1.30 -13.25 -6.16
C LEU A 82 2.13 -13.67 -7.39
N ALA A 83 3.16 -14.51 -7.20
CA ALA A 83 3.94 -15.14 -8.27
C ALA A 83 3.07 -15.83 -9.34
N LEU A 84 1.93 -16.40 -8.94
CA LEU A 84 1.06 -17.21 -9.78
C LEU A 84 -0.13 -16.41 -10.34
N PHE A 85 -0.30 -15.15 -9.93
CA PHE A 85 -1.50 -14.39 -10.30
C PHE A 85 -1.62 -14.23 -11.80
N LYS A 86 -0.51 -13.86 -12.46
CA LYS A 86 -0.48 -13.65 -13.90
C LYS A 86 -1.01 -14.88 -14.65
N ASP A 87 -0.38 -16.04 -14.48
CA ASP A 87 -0.70 -17.23 -15.26
C ASP A 87 -2.14 -17.73 -14.97
N LEU A 88 -2.57 -17.65 -13.70
CA LEU A 88 -3.90 -18.07 -13.29
C LEU A 88 -4.99 -17.10 -13.79
N HIS A 89 -4.75 -15.79 -13.74
CA HIS A 89 -5.68 -14.80 -14.28
C HIS A 89 -5.77 -14.88 -15.80
N GLU A 90 -4.66 -15.05 -16.52
CA GLU A 90 -4.65 -15.26 -17.97
C GLU A 90 -5.49 -16.48 -18.36
N LYS A 91 -5.29 -17.60 -17.64
CA LYS A 91 -6.10 -18.81 -17.86
C LYS A 91 -7.59 -18.53 -17.69
N VAL A 92 -8.00 -17.93 -16.58
CA VAL A 92 -9.42 -17.64 -16.34
C VAL A 92 -9.97 -16.66 -17.38
N LEU A 93 -9.24 -15.62 -17.74
CA LEU A 93 -9.66 -14.65 -18.75
C LEU A 93 -9.85 -15.32 -20.11
N LYS A 94 -8.93 -16.20 -20.52
CA LYS A 94 -9.04 -16.97 -21.76
C LYS A 94 -10.25 -17.90 -21.75
N GLU A 95 -10.51 -18.60 -20.64
CA GLU A 95 -11.64 -19.52 -20.49
C GLU A 95 -13.00 -18.80 -20.42
N THR A 96 -13.05 -17.57 -19.91
CA THR A 96 -14.32 -16.85 -19.63
C THR A 96 -14.68 -15.80 -20.70
N VAL A 97 -13.69 -15.12 -21.25
CA VAL A 97 -13.88 -14.03 -22.22
C VAL A 97 -13.54 -14.48 -23.64
N GLY A 98 -12.61 -15.43 -23.77
CA GLY A 98 -12.01 -15.78 -25.05
C GLY A 98 -11.01 -14.73 -25.55
N GLY A 99 -10.29 -15.08 -26.63
CA GLY A 99 -9.18 -14.27 -27.15
C GLY A 99 -7.91 -14.39 -26.33
N ASP A 100 -6.83 -13.81 -26.85
CA ASP A 100 -5.53 -13.79 -26.18
C ASP A 100 -5.34 -12.45 -25.47
N ILE A 101 -5.87 -12.33 -24.24
CA ILE A 101 -5.64 -11.18 -23.36
C ILE A 101 -4.34 -11.39 -22.59
N TRP A 102 -3.38 -10.48 -22.74
CA TRP A 102 -2.05 -10.62 -22.14
C TRP A 102 -1.98 -9.97 -20.78
N LEU A 103 -1.36 -10.61 -19.80
CA LEU A 103 -0.96 -9.97 -18.55
C LEU A 103 0.56 -9.78 -18.54
N PHE A 104 1.02 -8.60 -18.14
CA PHE A 104 2.45 -8.31 -18.07
C PHE A 104 2.76 -7.36 -16.93
N GLY A 105 4.00 -7.39 -16.48
CA GLY A 105 4.52 -6.45 -15.50
C GLY A 105 5.78 -6.98 -14.85
N PRO A 106 6.55 -6.11 -14.21
CA PRO A 106 7.81 -6.47 -13.59
C PRO A 106 7.57 -7.23 -12.28
N THR A 107 8.60 -7.95 -11.87
CA THR A 107 8.77 -8.38 -10.50
C THR A 107 8.99 -7.13 -9.64
N VAL A 108 8.08 -6.90 -8.70
CA VAL A 108 7.95 -5.64 -7.94
C VAL A 108 9.26 -5.18 -7.28
N ASP A 109 10.02 -6.10 -6.70
CA ASP A 109 11.24 -5.86 -5.92
C ASP A 109 12.54 -5.96 -6.74
N ASN A 110 12.45 -6.17 -8.05
CA ASN A 110 13.62 -6.33 -8.91
C ASN A 110 13.81 -5.10 -9.83
N PRO A 111 14.63 -4.11 -9.45
CA PRO A 111 14.82 -2.88 -10.23
C PRO A 111 15.30 -3.14 -11.66
N LEU A 112 16.07 -4.21 -11.90
CA LEU A 112 16.53 -4.56 -13.24
C LEU A 112 15.40 -5.05 -14.15
N ASP A 113 14.39 -5.71 -13.58
CA ASP A 113 13.22 -6.17 -14.33
C ASP A 113 12.33 -4.99 -14.75
N TRP A 114 12.19 -3.98 -13.90
CA TRP A 114 11.55 -2.71 -14.27
C TRP A 114 12.27 -2.05 -15.46
N ILE A 115 13.59 -1.88 -15.38
CA ILE A 115 14.39 -1.28 -16.45
C ILE A 115 14.29 -2.09 -17.74
N LYS A 116 14.28 -3.43 -17.64
CA LYS A 116 14.13 -4.31 -18.82
C LYS A 116 12.77 -4.14 -19.50
N ASN A 117 11.68 -3.99 -18.74
CA ASN A 117 10.32 -3.88 -19.28
C ASN A 117 9.99 -2.46 -19.75
N PHE A 118 10.52 -1.42 -19.10
CA PHE A 118 10.09 -0.03 -19.29
C PHE A 118 11.19 0.93 -19.71
N GLY A 119 12.46 0.51 -19.68
CA GLY A 119 13.59 1.41 -19.80
C GLY A 119 13.83 2.24 -18.54
N LEU A 120 14.99 2.89 -18.46
CA LEU A 120 15.44 3.59 -17.26
C LEU A 120 14.53 4.77 -16.89
N LYS A 121 14.22 5.65 -17.86
CA LYS A 121 13.48 6.89 -17.57
C LYS A 121 12.07 6.62 -17.06
N LEU A 122 11.31 5.77 -17.75
CA LEU A 122 9.95 5.42 -17.34
C LEU A 122 9.95 4.69 -15.99
N SER A 123 10.90 3.78 -15.75
CA SER A 123 11.03 3.10 -14.44
C SER A 123 11.27 4.10 -13.30
N LEU A 124 12.14 5.09 -13.50
CA LEU A 124 12.41 6.13 -12.51
C LEU A 124 11.21 7.04 -12.28
N ASP A 125 10.50 7.45 -13.33
CA ASP A 125 9.30 8.27 -13.17
C ASP A 125 8.18 7.51 -12.44
N LEU A 126 7.99 6.23 -12.75
CA LEU A 126 7.05 5.35 -12.06
C LEU A 126 7.40 5.25 -10.57
N TRP A 127 8.69 5.10 -10.25
CA TRP A 127 9.18 5.05 -8.87
C TRP A 127 8.93 6.37 -8.12
N ILE A 128 9.37 7.49 -8.68
CA ILE A 128 9.21 8.83 -8.08
C ILE A 128 7.72 9.14 -7.89
N GLY A 129 6.90 8.89 -8.91
CA GLY A 129 5.47 9.11 -8.86
C GLY A 129 4.76 8.25 -7.81
N LEU A 130 5.20 7.00 -7.63
CA LEU A 130 4.67 6.09 -6.60
C LEU A 130 4.94 6.64 -5.19
N ILE A 131 6.17 7.09 -4.92
CA ILE A 131 6.53 7.68 -3.61
C ILE A 131 5.74 8.97 -3.37
N CYS A 132 5.72 9.87 -4.36
CA CYS A 132 4.98 11.14 -4.26
C CYS A 132 3.49 10.90 -3.98
N HIS A 133 2.86 9.98 -4.71
CA HIS A 133 1.46 9.67 -4.49
C HIS A 133 1.21 9.09 -3.09
N ASP A 134 2.08 8.20 -2.63
CA ASP A 134 1.95 7.58 -1.31
C ASP A 134 1.94 8.64 -0.18
N TYR A 135 2.85 9.62 -0.23
CA TYR A 135 2.86 10.72 0.74
C TYR A 135 1.62 11.60 0.66
N LEU A 136 1.14 11.95 -0.55
CA LEU A 136 -0.12 12.72 -0.69
C LEU A 136 -1.31 11.96 -0.09
N SER A 137 -1.39 10.66 -0.36
CA SER A 137 -2.47 9.81 0.17
C SER A 137 -2.38 9.67 1.69
N ARG A 138 -1.18 9.46 2.25
CA ARG A 138 -0.97 9.38 3.70
C ARG A 138 -1.31 10.71 4.37
N TYR A 139 -0.90 11.84 3.79
CA TYR A 139 -1.15 13.16 4.38
C TYR A 139 -2.64 13.47 4.46
N ARG A 140 -3.40 13.15 3.40
CA ARG A 140 -4.86 13.28 3.38
C ARG A 140 -5.51 12.63 4.61
N TYR A 141 -5.15 11.40 4.96
CA TYR A 141 -5.73 10.71 6.12
C TYR A 141 -5.25 11.27 7.47
N GLN A 142 -4.06 11.89 7.51
CA GLN A 142 -3.57 12.55 8.72
C GLN A 142 -4.30 13.86 9.01
N ILE A 143 -4.68 14.63 7.97
CA ILE A 143 -5.30 15.95 8.16
C ILE A 143 -6.83 15.91 8.13
N ARG A 144 -7.44 15.00 7.36
CA ARG A 144 -8.91 14.95 7.17
C ARG A 144 -9.71 14.92 8.48
N PRO A 145 -9.31 14.19 9.53
CA PRO A 145 -10.06 14.17 10.79
C PRO A 145 -10.06 15.51 11.54
N TYR A 146 -9.10 16.38 11.22
CA TYR A 146 -8.92 17.71 11.78
C TYR A 146 -9.53 18.81 10.89
N GLU A 147 -10.08 18.48 9.71
CA GLU A 147 -10.61 19.51 8.81
C GLU A 147 -11.76 20.29 9.46
N LYS A 148 -11.69 21.62 9.38
CA LYS A 148 -12.72 22.51 9.94
C LYS A 148 -14.01 22.46 9.15
N VAL A 149 -13.91 22.35 7.82
CA VAL A 149 -15.04 22.18 6.90
C VAL A 149 -14.94 20.81 6.24
N ARG A 150 -15.97 19.99 6.44
CA ARG A 150 -16.00 18.61 5.98
C ARG A 150 -15.82 18.50 4.46
N GLY A 151 -14.91 17.65 4.01
CA GLY A 151 -14.59 17.39 2.60
C GLY A 151 -13.50 18.27 2.01
N THR A 152 -12.97 19.25 2.75
CA THR A 152 -11.91 20.15 2.25
C THR A 152 -10.58 19.42 2.07
N ALA A 153 -10.23 18.48 2.95
CA ALA A 153 -9.03 17.66 2.80
C ALA A 153 -9.11 16.74 1.56
N ASP A 154 -10.29 16.18 1.29
CA ASP A 154 -10.54 15.34 0.12
C ASP A 154 -10.47 16.16 -1.18
N ALA A 155 -11.04 17.36 -1.19
CA ALA A 155 -10.95 18.27 -2.33
C ALA A 155 -9.50 18.72 -2.61
N ALA A 156 -8.77 19.13 -1.57
CA ALA A 156 -7.36 19.51 -1.68
C ALA A 156 -6.48 18.34 -2.15
N TYR A 157 -6.76 17.11 -1.70
CA TYR A 157 -6.08 15.92 -2.20
C TYR A 157 -6.32 15.69 -3.69
N HIS A 158 -7.54 15.82 -4.18
CA HIS A 158 -7.82 15.68 -5.61
C HIS A 158 -7.14 16.76 -6.46
N GLU A 159 -7.07 18.01 -5.96
CA GLU A 159 -6.30 19.07 -6.63
C GLU A 159 -4.78 18.77 -6.61
N ALA A 160 -4.26 18.28 -5.49
CA ALA A 160 -2.88 17.85 -5.34
C ALA A 160 -2.52 16.70 -6.31
N GLU A 161 -3.41 15.73 -6.51
CA GLU A 161 -3.26 14.67 -7.53
C GLU A 161 -3.15 15.27 -8.94
N GLN A 162 -4.01 16.23 -9.30
CA GLN A 162 -3.94 16.90 -10.60
C GLN A 162 -2.65 17.70 -10.78
N LYS A 163 -2.17 18.33 -9.71
CA LYS A 163 -0.91 19.07 -9.71
C LYS A 163 0.29 18.15 -9.90
N LEU A 164 0.30 17.00 -9.25
CA LEU A 164 1.30 15.96 -9.48
C LEU A 164 1.24 15.43 -10.92
N ALA A 165 0.06 15.18 -11.46
CA ALA A 165 -0.14 14.78 -12.86
C ALA A 165 0.39 15.82 -13.86
N LYS A 166 0.20 17.12 -13.58
CA LYS A 166 0.83 18.20 -14.36
C LYS A 166 2.36 18.12 -14.29
N GLY A 167 2.91 17.90 -13.10
CA GLY A 167 4.35 17.70 -12.91
C GLY A 167 4.93 16.51 -13.67
N ILE A 168 4.17 15.42 -13.79
CA ILE A 168 4.52 14.26 -14.61
C ILE A 168 4.62 14.65 -16.08
N ARG A 169 3.59 15.31 -16.64
CA ARG A 169 3.58 15.76 -18.04
C ARG A 169 4.69 16.75 -18.38
N GLU A 170 5.08 17.59 -17.42
CA GLU A 170 6.17 18.57 -17.58
C GLU A 170 7.56 18.04 -17.19
N ASN A 171 7.69 16.75 -16.85
CA ASN A 171 8.94 16.14 -16.39
C ASN A 171 9.58 16.87 -15.19
N ARG A 172 8.74 17.33 -14.26
CA ARG A 172 9.09 18.13 -13.06
C ARG A 172 8.42 17.56 -11.80
N ILE A 173 8.33 16.23 -11.68
CA ILE A 173 7.54 15.52 -10.66
C ILE A 173 7.84 16.03 -9.24
N ILE A 174 9.10 16.08 -8.83
CA ILE A 174 9.49 16.48 -7.45
C ILE A 174 9.09 17.94 -7.14
N LYS A 175 9.24 18.87 -8.11
CA LYS A 175 8.85 20.27 -7.93
C LYS A 175 7.33 20.39 -7.70
N TYR A 176 6.55 19.68 -8.51
CA TYR A 176 5.09 19.70 -8.40
C TYR A 176 4.59 18.89 -7.21
N PHE A 177 5.33 17.88 -6.77
CA PHE A 177 5.06 17.18 -5.51
C PHE A 177 5.14 18.14 -4.32
N LYS A 178 6.21 18.94 -4.20
CA LYS A 178 6.30 19.98 -3.15
C LYS A 178 5.09 20.92 -3.21
N ALA A 179 4.78 21.42 -4.40
CA ALA A 179 3.64 22.31 -4.59
C ALA A 179 2.27 21.65 -4.34
N ALA A 180 2.18 20.32 -4.40
CA ALA A 180 0.99 19.53 -4.07
C ALA A 180 0.88 19.29 -2.55
N MET A 181 2.00 19.06 -1.87
CA MET A 181 2.06 19.04 -0.39
C MET A 181 1.68 20.40 0.21
N ASP A 182 2.13 21.50 -0.40
CA ASP A 182 1.75 22.87 0.00
C ASP A 182 0.23 23.08 -0.06
N LEU A 183 -0.46 22.55 -1.08
CA LEU A 183 -1.92 22.64 -1.18
C LEU A 183 -2.61 21.93 -0.01
N LEU A 184 -2.16 20.72 0.32
CA LEU A 184 -2.72 19.96 1.46
C LEU A 184 -2.44 20.66 2.79
N LYS A 185 -1.29 21.32 2.93
CA LYS A 185 -0.93 22.10 4.12
C LYS A 185 -1.85 23.31 4.35
N CYS A 186 -2.44 23.86 3.29
CA CYS A 186 -3.34 25.00 3.36
C CYS A 186 -4.77 24.66 3.82
N VAL A 187 -5.09 23.37 4.02
CA VAL A 187 -6.40 22.98 4.56
C VAL A 187 -6.56 23.55 5.97
N GLU A 188 -7.65 24.27 6.23
CA GLU A 188 -7.93 24.79 7.57
C GLU A 188 -8.23 23.64 8.55
N LEU A 189 -7.41 23.53 9.58
CA LEU A 189 -7.53 22.50 10.62
C LEU A 189 -8.03 23.09 11.94
N GLU A 190 -8.81 22.30 12.66
CA GLU A 190 -9.21 22.54 14.04
C GLU A 190 -8.42 21.59 14.95
N GLU A 191 -7.88 22.12 16.05
CA GLU A 191 -7.19 21.30 17.04
C GLU A 191 -8.18 20.34 17.70
N ARG A 192 -7.87 19.04 17.65
CA ARG A 192 -8.71 17.98 18.22
C ARG A 192 -7.86 16.95 18.90
N ASP A 193 -8.34 16.49 20.05
CA ASP A 193 -7.68 15.43 20.80
C ASP A 193 -8.07 14.05 20.24
N LEU A 194 -7.43 13.64 19.14
CA LEU A 194 -7.76 12.41 18.42
C LEU A 194 -6.90 11.21 18.82
N VAL A 195 -7.52 10.03 18.75
CA VAL A 195 -6.86 8.73 18.99
C VAL A 195 -6.11 8.30 17.74
N LYS A 196 -4.81 8.00 17.85
CA LYS A 196 -3.98 7.58 16.71
C LYS A 196 -4.15 6.09 16.44
N ILE A 197 -4.68 5.73 15.28
CA ILE A 197 -4.91 4.33 14.89
C ILE A 197 -3.97 3.94 13.75
N GLY A 198 -3.02 3.06 14.02
CA GLY A 198 -2.12 2.51 13.01
C GLY A 198 -2.78 1.39 12.21
N ILE A 199 -2.66 1.41 10.88
CA ILE A 199 -3.19 0.35 10.01
C ILE A 199 -2.08 -0.60 9.60
N VAL A 200 -2.17 -1.86 10.04
CA VAL A 200 -1.23 -2.93 9.74
C VAL A 200 -1.92 -4.05 8.95
N GLY A 201 -1.18 -5.10 8.60
CA GLY A 201 -1.66 -6.21 7.78
C GLY A 201 -1.08 -6.20 6.36
N ASP A 202 -1.76 -6.86 5.42
CA ASP A 202 -1.18 -7.10 4.09
C ASP A 202 -1.16 -5.85 3.20
N ALA A 203 -0.19 -5.81 2.27
CA ALA A 203 0.10 -4.64 1.44
C ALA A 203 -1.07 -4.18 0.56
N PHE A 204 -2.00 -5.08 0.21
CA PHE A 204 -3.13 -4.76 -0.65
C PHE A 204 -4.35 -4.33 0.17
N THR A 205 -4.81 -5.19 1.07
CA THR A 205 -6.09 -5.03 1.77
C THR A 205 -6.10 -3.75 2.60
N ARG A 206 -4.99 -3.44 3.28
CA ARG A 206 -4.88 -2.27 4.17
C ARG A 206 -5.05 -0.91 3.47
N VAL A 207 -4.89 -0.86 2.15
CA VAL A 207 -5.04 0.35 1.34
C VAL A 207 -6.16 0.24 0.29
N HIS A 208 -6.85 -0.90 0.22
CA HIS A 208 -7.89 -1.11 -0.79
C HIS A 208 -9.21 -0.45 -0.37
N LYS A 209 -9.60 0.60 -1.12
CA LYS A 209 -10.75 1.46 -0.82
C LYS A 209 -12.06 0.69 -0.59
N TYR A 210 -12.33 -0.35 -1.37
CA TYR A 210 -13.61 -1.08 -1.30
C TYR A 210 -13.85 -1.70 0.08
N GLY A 211 -12.80 -2.26 0.70
CA GLY A 211 -12.89 -2.81 2.06
C GLY A 211 -12.65 -1.78 3.16
N MET A 212 -11.68 -0.87 2.96
CA MET A 212 -11.18 -0.03 4.06
C MET A 212 -11.91 1.29 4.24
N ASN A 213 -12.63 1.81 3.24
CA ASN A 213 -13.26 3.13 3.33
C ASN A 213 -14.20 3.26 4.53
N GLU A 214 -15.03 2.26 4.79
CA GLU A 214 -15.96 2.31 5.92
C GLU A 214 -15.28 2.14 7.28
N ILE A 215 -14.14 1.45 7.33
CA ILE A 215 -13.31 1.36 8.53
C ILE A 215 -12.65 2.71 8.82
N PHE A 216 -12.03 3.35 7.81
CA PHE A 216 -11.39 4.65 7.97
C PHE A 216 -12.40 5.71 8.38
N LYS A 217 -13.52 5.85 7.65
CA LYS A 217 -14.58 6.79 8.05
C LYS A 217 -15.16 6.45 9.42
N GLY A 218 -15.23 5.17 9.78
CA GLY A 218 -15.68 4.73 11.10
C GLY A 218 -14.77 5.23 12.21
N ILE A 219 -13.45 5.04 12.06
CA ILE A 219 -12.43 5.56 12.98
C ILE A 219 -12.55 7.07 13.13
N GLU A 220 -12.66 7.79 12.01
CA GLU A 220 -12.75 9.26 11.98
C GLU A 220 -14.01 9.79 12.68
N ARG A 221 -15.17 9.19 12.40
CA ARG A 221 -16.44 9.52 13.09
C ARG A 221 -16.36 9.28 14.60
N MET A 222 -15.49 8.39 15.04
CA MET A 222 -15.24 8.07 16.43
C MET A 222 -14.03 8.81 17.00
N GLY A 223 -13.63 9.96 16.42
CA GLY A 223 -12.56 10.79 16.98
C GLY A 223 -11.18 10.14 16.91
N GLY A 224 -10.94 9.31 15.90
CA GLY A 224 -9.63 8.76 15.59
C GLY A 224 -9.00 9.40 14.36
N VAL A 225 -7.67 9.36 14.30
CA VAL A 225 -6.87 9.68 13.12
C VAL A 225 -6.19 8.41 12.61
N VAL A 226 -6.25 8.19 11.29
CA VAL A 226 -5.68 7.01 10.66
C VAL A 226 -4.22 7.28 10.28
N ILE A 227 -3.32 6.45 10.81
CA ILE A 227 -1.89 6.48 10.48
C ILE A 227 -1.59 5.29 9.57
N LEU A 228 -1.25 5.60 8.32
CA LEU A 228 -0.90 4.60 7.31
C LEU A 228 0.62 4.46 7.19
N PRO A 229 1.14 3.23 7.13
CA PRO A 229 2.54 3.01 6.76
C PRO A 229 2.68 3.28 5.25
N PRO A 230 3.90 3.46 4.75
CA PRO A 230 4.19 3.33 3.34
C PRO A 230 3.48 2.14 2.68
N SER A 231 2.92 2.33 1.49
CA SER A 231 2.27 1.24 0.74
C SER A 231 3.28 0.45 -0.10
N TRP A 232 3.20 0.55 -1.41
CA TRP A 232 3.97 -0.23 -2.37
C TRP A 232 5.43 0.20 -2.46
N HIS A 233 5.75 1.47 -2.18
CA HIS A 233 7.12 1.92 -2.36
C HIS A 233 8.08 1.28 -1.35
N ASP A 234 7.63 1.04 -0.12
CA ASP A 234 8.45 0.36 0.89
C ASP A 234 8.65 -1.12 0.53
N PHE A 235 7.63 -1.76 -0.05
CA PHE A 235 7.74 -3.12 -0.55
C PHE A 235 8.81 -3.25 -1.65
N VAL A 236 8.85 -2.30 -2.59
CA VAL A 236 9.87 -2.24 -3.65
C VAL A 236 11.26 -1.97 -3.05
N SER A 237 11.39 -0.97 -2.17
CA SER A 237 12.67 -0.56 -1.58
C SER A 237 13.26 -1.62 -0.67
N TYR A 238 12.45 -2.21 0.22
CA TYR A 238 12.87 -3.27 1.11
C TYR A 238 13.25 -4.52 0.31
N GLY A 239 12.41 -4.90 -0.65
CA GLY A 239 12.65 -6.04 -1.51
C GLY A 239 13.92 -5.91 -2.35
N SER A 240 14.21 -4.72 -2.91
CA SER A 240 15.41 -4.51 -3.73
C SER A 240 16.69 -4.68 -2.92
N VAL A 241 16.72 -4.21 -1.67
CA VAL A 241 17.87 -4.39 -0.76
C VAL A 241 18.07 -5.88 -0.42
N ARG A 242 16.98 -6.61 -0.14
CA ARG A 242 17.05 -8.05 0.14
C ARG A 242 17.49 -8.86 -1.07
N LEU A 243 17.05 -8.48 -2.27
CA LEU A 243 17.46 -9.12 -3.51
C LEU A 243 18.97 -8.99 -3.75
N VAL A 244 19.56 -7.82 -3.45
CA VAL A 244 21.02 -7.63 -3.52
C VAL A 244 21.74 -8.63 -2.61
N LYS A 245 21.31 -8.72 -1.33
CA LYS A 245 21.90 -9.66 -0.36
C LYS A 245 21.78 -11.11 -0.84
N ALA A 246 20.59 -11.52 -1.29
CA ALA A 246 20.34 -12.87 -1.76
C ALA A 246 21.17 -13.22 -3.03
N LEU A 247 21.37 -12.27 -3.95
CA LEU A 247 22.21 -12.48 -5.13
C LEU A 247 23.69 -12.60 -4.77
N TRP A 248 24.13 -11.81 -3.78
CA TRP A 248 25.49 -11.87 -3.26
C TRP A 248 25.79 -13.22 -2.59
N GLU A 249 24.91 -13.69 -1.72
CA GLU A 249 25.04 -14.98 -1.03
C GLU A 249 25.03 -16.17 -2.01
N LYS A 250 24.31 -16.05 -3.12
CA LYS A 250 24.31 -17.04 -4.21
C LYS A 250 25.54 -16.96 -5.11
N GLY A 251 26.49 -16.07 -4.84
CA GLY A 251 27.71 -15.88 -5.63
C GLY A 251 27.48 -15.18 -6.98
N ASN A 252 26.30 -14.61 -7.23
CA ASN A 252 25.99 -13.89 -8.47
C ASN A 252 26.39 -12.41 -8.34
N TYR A 253 27.68 -12.16 -8.15
CA TYR A 253 28.23 -10.82 -7.90
C TYR A 253 27.93 -9.79 -9.01
N PRO A 254 28.01 -10.12 -10.31
CA PRO A 254 27.73 -9.14 -11.36
C PRO A 254 26.27 -8.65 -11.31
N LYS A 255 25.32 -9.57 -11.12
CA LYS A 255 23.90 -9.20 -10.99
C LYS A 255 23.62 -8.49 -9.67
N ALA A 256 24.27 -8.89 -8.58
CA ALA A 256 24.18 -8.20 -7.30
C ALA A 256 24.64 -6.74 -7.41
N ALA A 257 25.77 -6.47 -8.05
CA ALA A 257 26.30 -5.11 -8.26
C ALA A 257 25.37 -4.23 -9.11
N MET A 258 24.82 -4.76 -10.22
CA MET A 258 23.83 -4.03 -11.02
C MET A 258 22.55 -3.74 -10.24
N THR A 259 22.05 -4.73 -9.48
CA THR A 259 20.85 -4.58 -8.65
C THR A 259 21.10 -3.57 -7.52
N PHE A 260 22.31 -3.54 -6.95
CA PHE A 260 22.72 -2.57 -5.95
C PHE A 260 22.69 -1.14 -6.51
N GLY A 261 23.23 -0.90 -7.70
CA GLY A 261 23.13 0.41 -8.36
C GLY A 261 21.68 0.86 -8.58
N GLY A 262 20.80 -0.06 -8.97
CA GLY A 262 19.36 0.17 -9.05
C GLY A 262 18.75 0.52 -7.69
N SER A 263 18.99 -0.30 -6.67
CA SER A 263 18.48 -0.11 -5.31
C SER A 263 18.97 1.21 -4.69
N PHE A 264 20.23 1.58 -4.90
CA PHE A 264 20.80 2.85 -4.48
C PHE A 264 20.10 4.03 -5.14
N THR A 265 19.81 3.93 -6.45
CA THR A 265 19.07 4.97 -7.17
C THR A 265 17.65 5.11 -6.63
N LEU A 266 16.97 3.99 -6.34
CA LEU A 266 15.65 4.01 -5.73
C LEU A 266 15.67 4.71 -4.35
N ASP A 267 16.63 4.34 -3.50
CA ASP A 267 16.81 4.92 -2.16
C ASP A 267 17.14 6.42 -2.21
N PHE A 268 17.99 6.85 -3.15
CA PHE A 268 18.32 8.26 -3.34
C PHE A 268 17.07 9.11 -3.60
N TYR A 269 16.20 8.67 -4.53
CA TYR A 269 14.96 9.39 -4.81
C TYR A 269 13.95 9.29 -3.65
N LYS A 270 13.87 8.13 -2.97
CA LYS A 270 13.04 7.95 -1.77
C LYS A 270 13.41 8.98 -0.71
N LYS A 271 14.68 9.02 -0.28
CA LYS A 271 15.18 9.95 0.73
C LYS A 271 14.99 11.41 0.36
N ARG A 272 15.20 11.76 -0.92
CA ARG A 272 14.97 13.14 -1.40
C ARG A 272 13.50 13.56 -1.29
N ILE A 273 12.57 12.68 -1.64
CA ILE A 273 11.13 12.96 -1.58
C ILE A 273 10.65 12.94 -0.13
N GLU A 274 11.15 12.01 0.68
CA GLU A 274 10.92 11.90 2.12
C GLU A 274 11.38 13.15 2.87
N GLN A 275 12.56 13.69 2.53
CA GLN A 275 13.06 14.93 3.13
C GLN A 275 12.08 16.09 2.89
N ILE A 276 11.53 16.20 1.68
CA ILE A 276 10.51 17.20 1.37
C ILE A 276 9.24 16.91 2.17
N ALA A 277 8.76 15.66 2.17
CA ALA A 277 7.56 15.26 2.89
C ALA A 277 7.69 15.53 4.40
N GLY A 278 8.85 15.28 5.00
CA GLY A 278 9.14 15.50 6.41
C GLY A 278 8.93 16.96 6.87
N GLU A 279 8.94 17.94 5.97
CA GLU A 279 8.58 19.34 6.26
C GLU A 279 7.08 19.51 6.62
N TYR A 280 6.24 18.51 6.34
CA TYR A 280 4.77 18.59 6.45
C TYR A 280 4.18 17.71 7.57
N SER A 281 4.89 16.66 8.00
CA SER A 281 4.45 15.81 9.11
C SER A 281 5.61 15.02 9.72
N GLU A 282 5.67 15.00 11.05
CA GLU A 282 6.59 14.18 11.85
C GLU A 282 6.35 12.66 11.67
N MET A 283 5.19 12.29 11.11
CA MET A 283 4.84 10.89 10.83
C MET A 283 5.41 10.36 9.50
N PHE A 284 6.11 11.21 8.73
CA PHE A 284 6.63 10.82 7.40
C PHE A 284 8.03 10.25 7.37
N PRO A 285 9.03 10.75 8.13
CA PRO A 285 10.35 10.14 8.14
C PRO A 285 10.22 8.69 8.60
N ASP A 286 10.44 7.73 7.70
CA ASP A 286 10.28 6.30 7.88
C ASP A 286 11.57 5.67 8.43
N GLN A 287 11.42 4.64 9.27
CA GLN A 287 12.57 3.84 9.70
C GLN A 287 13.23 3.14 8.49
N ASP A 288 14.56 3.00 8.52
CA ASP A 288 15.28 2.33 7.45
C ASP A 288 15.05 0.80 7.44
N ASN A 289 15.40 0.17 6.32
CA ASN A 289 15.15 -1.27 6.11
C ASN A 289 15.92 -2.17 7.08
N GLU A 290 17.08 -1.72 7.58
CA GLU A 290 17.88 -2.46 8.55
C GLU A 290 17.24 -2.39 9.94
N TRP A 291 16.82 -1.20 10.37
CA TRP A 291 16.06 -1.00 11.60
C TRP A 291 14.81 -1.88 11.64
N LEU A 292 14.04 -1.90 10.53
CA LEU A 292 12.84 -2.73 10.41
C LEU A 292 13.18 -4.21 10.53
N THR A 293 14.29 -4.64 9.92
CA THR A 293 14.78 -6.03 9.97
C THR A 293 15.16 -6.45 11.39
N VAL A 294 15.97 -5.64 12.05
CA VAL A 294 16.50 -5.92 13.39
C VAL A 294 15.36 -5.99 14.39
N ASN A 295 14.44 -5.03 14.36
CA ASN A 295 13.32 -5.01 15.30
C ASN A 295 12.25 -6.06 15.00
N ALA A 296 12.05 -6.43 13.73
CA ALA A 296 11.18 -7.55 13.37
C ALA A 296 11.74 -8.91 13.85
N SER A 297 13.06 -9.06 13.97
CA SER A 297 13.71 -10.33 14.33
C SER A 297 13.30 -10.88 15.69
N LYS A 298 12.81 -10.01 16.59
CA LYS A 298 12.24 -10.39 17.90
C LYS A 298 10.96 -11.23 17.79
N TYR A 299 10.25 -11.13 16.65
CA TYR A 299 8.90 -11.68 16.47
C TYR A 299 8.77 -12.60 15.26
N VAL A 300 9.64 -12.47 14.25
CA VAL A 300 9.67 -13.32 13.06
C VAL A 300 11.12 -13.52 12.61
N ASN A 301 11.46 -14.74 12.19
CA ASN A 301 12.79 -15.00 11.64
C ASN A 301 12.95 -14.25 10.30
N PRO A 302 13.90 -13.29 10.18
CA PRO A 302 14.06 -12.48 8.97
C PRO A 302 14.59 -13.23 7.75
N ASP A 303 15.03 -14.47 7.90
CA ASP A 303 15.48 -15.31 6.79
C ASP A 303 14.31 -16.11 6.18
N VAL A 304 13.17 -16.19 6.87
CA VAL A 304 11.96 -16.86 6.38
C VAL A 304 11.13 -15.86 5.57
N ALA A 305 11.22 -15.98 4.23
CA ALA A 305 10.55 -15.10 3.27
C ALA A 305 10.90 -13.62 3.52
N PRO A 306 12.17 -13.23 3.36
CA PRO A 306 12.78 -12.08 4.04
C PRO A 306 12.14 -10.72 3.78
N VAL A 307 11.38 -10.56 2.68
CA VAL A 307 10.77 -9.26 2.36
C VAL A 307 9.49 -9.02 3.16
N ILE A 308 8.46 -9.84 2.96
CA ILE A 308 7.10 -9.44 3.34
C ILE A 308 6.82 -9.54 4.85
N PRO A 309 7.05 -10.69 5.53
CA PRO A 309 6.85 -10.80 6.97
C PRO A 309 7.72 -9.82 7.74
N SER A 310 9.02 -9.73 7.45
CA SER A 310 9.92 -8.82 8.18
C SER A 310 9.53 -7.35 8.03
N MET A 311 9.19 -6.92 6.82
CA MET A 311 8.73 -5.54 6.59
C MET A 311 7.39 -5.27 7.31
N PHE A 312 6.40 -6.15 7.21
CA PHE A 312 5.10 -5.95 7.87
C PHE A 312 5.19 -5.98 9.39
N ILE A 313 6.02 -6.86 9.94
CA ILE A 313 6.29 -6.92 11.38
C ILE A 313 7.07 -5.69 11.82
N GLY A 314 8.13 -5.32 11.12
CA GLY A 314 8.93 -4.14 11.41
C GLY A 314 8.09 -2.87 11.41
N LYS A 315 7.17 -2.69 10.45
CA LYS A 315 6.25 -1.54 10.42
C LYS A 315 5.23 -1.56 11.56
N CYS A 316 4.80 -2.73 12.01
CA CYS A 316 3.98 -2.81 13.21
C CYS A 316 4.78 -2.40 14.45
N VAL A 317 6.06 -2.77 14.53
CA VAL A 317 6.95 -2.37 15.62
C VAL A 317 7.20 -0.85 15.60
N ASP A 318 7.50 -0.26 14.44
CA ASP A 318 7.61 1.20 14.25
C ASP A 318 6.35 1.92 14.78
N PHE A 319 5.16 1.41 14.49
CA PHE A 319 3.93 2.02 15.00
C PHE A 319 3.80 2.01 16.52
N VAL A 320 4.14 0.91 17.18
CA VAL A 320 3.94 0.77 18.63
C VAL A 320 5.08 1.38 19.44
N GLU A 321 6.32 1.30 18.94
CA GLU A 321 7.53 1.78 19.65
C GLU A 321 7.85 3.25 19.31
N GLU A 322 7.75 3.66 18.03
CA GLU A 322 8.26 4.96 17.56
C GLU A 322 7.13 5.97 17.28
N ARG A 323 6.00 5.53 16.70
CA ARG A 323 4.89 6.43 16.34
C ARG A 323 3.86 6.66 17.42
N ASN A 324 4.00 5.96 18.55
CA ASN A 324 3.13 6.08 19.70
C ASN A 324 1.63 5.99 19.33
N VAL A 325 1.26 5.06 18.45
CA VAL A 325 -0.16 4.83 18.16
C VAL A 325 -0.90 4.33 19.40
N ASP A 326 -2.20 4.58 19.46
CA ASP A 326 -3.08 4.23 20.59
C ASP A 326 -3.86 2.93 20.35
N GLY A 327 -3.89 2.46 19.10
CA GLY A 327 -4.51 1.21 18.71
C GLY A 327 -4.10 0.80 17.30
N LEU A 328 -4.32 -0.47 16.97
CA LEU A 328 -3.99 -1.04 15.68
C LEU A 328 -5.22 -1.64 14.99
N VAL A 329 -5.36 -1.41 13.69
CA VAL A 329 -6.26 -2.22 12.85
C VAL A 329 -5.40 -3.12 11.97
N ASN A 330 -5.48 -4.42 12.21
CA ASN A 330 -4.86 -5.43 11.36
C ASN A 330 -5.83 -5.80 10.23
N ALA A 331 -5.59 -5.26 9.03
CA ALA A 331 -6.40 -5.50 7.85
C ALA A 331 -5.71 -6.47 6.89
N HIS A 332 -6.28 -7.65 6.69
CA HIS A 332 -5.77 -8.59 5.69
C HIS A 332 -6.88 -9.34 4.94
N GLY A 333 -6.55 -9.82 3.76
CA GLY A 333 -7.46 -10.56 2.91
C GLY A 333 -7.68 -11.99 3.42
N PHE A 334 -8.89 -12.50 3.24
CA PHE A 334 -9.16 -13.93 3.46
C PHE A 334 -8.16 -14.79 2.68
N ASN A 335 -7.67 -15.84 3.34
CA ASN A 335 -6.65 -16.75 2.84
C ASN A 335 -5.30 -16.11 2.42
N CYS A 336 -5.01 -14.89 2.90
CA CYS A 336 -3.69 -14.30 2.79
C CYS A 336 -2.72 -15.02 3.74
N VAL A 337 -1.75 -15.77 3.20
CA VAL A 337 -0.74 -16.49 4.01
C VAL A 337 0.09 -15.53 4.88
N LEU A 338 0.43 -14.37 4.32
CA LEU A 338 1.24 -13.36 5.00
C LEU A 338 0.44 -12.66 6.10
N GLY A 339 -0.84 -12.36 5.84
CA GLY A 339 -1.75 -11.84 6.86
C GLY A 339 -1.88 -12.78 8.05
N LYS A 340 -1.93 -14.10 7.82
CA LYS A 340 -1.96 -15.11 8.89
C LYS A 340 -0.65 -15.13 9.69
N ILE A 341 0.50 -15.13 9.02
CA ILE A 341 1.82 -15.07 9.67
C ILE A 341 1.92 -13.81 10.53
N SER A 342 1.61 -12.64 9.96
CA SER A 342 1.68 -11.38 10.69
C SER A 342 0.74 -11.34 11.90
N THR A 343 -0.48 -11.88 11.75
CA THR A 343 -1.46 -11.98 12.85
C THR A 343 -0.95 -12.84 14.00
N ALA A 344 -0.22 -13.94 13.71
CA ALA A 344 0.38 -14.77 14.75
C ALA A 344 1.45 -14.00 15.55
N CYS A 345 2.28 -13.20 14.89
CA CYS A 345 3.30 -12.37 15.52
C CYS A 345 2.69 -11.23 16.37
N TYR A 346 1.57 -10.64 15.93
CA TYR A 346 0.94 -9.50 16.62
C TYR A 346 0.54 -9.80 18.06
N THR A 347 0.25 -11.06 18.41
CA THR A 347 -0.06 -11.42 19.81
C THR A 347 1.10 -11.10 20.73
N LYS A 348 2.35 -11.44 20.34
CA LYS A 348 3.54 -11.15 21.14
C LYS A 348 3.88 -9.65 21.11
N ILE A 349 3.81 -9.01 19.95
CA ILE A 349 4.06 -7.56 19.81
C ILE A 349 3.15 -6.77 20.75
N ARG A 350 1.86 -7.10 20.81
CA ARG A 350 0.91 -6.42 21.70
C ARG A 350 1.29 -6.58 23.17
N ARG A 351 1.61 -7.81 23.61
CA ARG A 351 2.00 -8.08 25.00
C ARG A 351 3.26 -7.32 25.41
N ASP A 352 4.25 -7.28 24.53
CA ASP A 352 5.51 -6.57 24.77
C ASP A 352 5.31 -5.03 24.78
N ASN A 353 4.16 -4.54 24.31
CA ASN A 353 3.82 -3.11 24.20
C ASN A 353 2.54 -2.74 24.97
N GLY A 354 2.42 -3.21 26.22
CA GLY A 354 1.36 -2.82 27.16
C GLY A 354 -0.05 -3.32 26.80
N ASP A 355 -0.13 -4.40 26.03
CA ASP A 355 -1.38 -4.96 25.49
C ASP A 355 -2.17 -3.98 24.64
N ILE A 356 -1.47 -3.19 23.80
CA ILE A 356 -2.10 -2.22 22.90
C ILE A 356 -3.32 -2.82 22.17
N PRO A 357 -4.47 -2.11 22.15
CA PRO A 357 -5.69 -2.62 21.52
C PRO A 357 -5.49 -2.90 20.03
N MET A 358 -6.07 -3.99 19.54
CA MET A 358 -6.04 -4.33 18.13
C MET A 358 -7.39 -4.89 17.66
N MET A 359 -7.88 -4.37 16.54
CA MET A 359 -8.99 -4.97 15.78
C MET A 359 -8.46 -5.66 14.53
N THR A 360 -8.79 -6.95 14.36
CA THR A 360 -8.49 -7.67 13.11
C THR A 360 -9.66 -7.60 12.15
N PHE A 361 -9.45 -6.99 10.99
CA PHE A 361 -10.37 -7.01 9.86
C PHE A 361 -9.89 -8.00 8.80
N ILE A 362 -10.73 -8.99 8.49
CA ILE A 362 -10.46 -9.98 7.44
C ILE A 362 -11.41 -9.67 6.29
N ASP A 363 -10.90 -9.21 5.15
CA ASP A 363 -11.75 -8.99 3.96
C ASP A 363 -12.01 -10.33 3.25
N ASP A 364 -13.26 -10.80 3.34
CA ASP A 364 -13.79 -11.99 2.66
C ASP A 364 -14.66 -11.64 1.43
N GLY A 365 -14.81 -10.35 1.13
CA GLY A 365 -15.66 -9.84 0.06
C GLY A 365 -17.16 -9.84 0.37
N LEU A 366 -17.56 -10.11 1.61
CA LEU A 366 -18.93 -10.02 2.10
C LEU A 366 -19.11 -8.78 2.98
N GLN A 367 -20.36 -8.31 3.10
CA GLN A 367 -20.69 -7.27 4.07
C GLN A 367 -20.72 -7.87 5.47
N GLN A 368 -19.79 -7.46 6.33
CA GLN A 368 -19.77 -7.87 7.74
C GLN A 368 -20.74 -7.02 8.55
N THR A 369 -21.83 -7.64 9.02
CA THR A 369 -22.91 -6.96 9.77
C THR A 369 -22.45 -6.43 11.13
N ASN A 370 -21.43 -7.05 11.74
CA ASN A 370 -20.93 -6.70 13.07
C ASN A 370 -19.73 -5.75 13.08
N ILE A 371 -19.25 -5.28 11.91
CA ILE A 371 -18.02 -4.48 11.84
C ILE A 371 -18.14 -3.17 12.62
N LYS A 372 -19.33 -2.56 12.62
CA LYS A 372 -19.61 -1.29 13.32
C LYS A 372 -19.41 -1.44 14.83
N THR A 373 -20.09 -2.41 15.45
CA THR A 373 -20.00 -2.67 16.90
C THR A 373 -18.60 -3.08 17.33
N ARG A 374 -17.89 -3.87 16.51
CA ARG A 374 -16.50 -4.25 16.77
C ARG A 374 -15.58 -3.03 16.75
N LEU A 375 -15.79 -2.12 15.79
CA LEU A 375 -15.00 -0.89 15.67
C LEU A 375 -15.31 0.08 16.83
N GLU A 376 -16.56 0.20 17.26
CA GLU A 376 -16.95 0.99 18.44
C GLU A 376 -16.24 0.50 19.71
N SER A 377 -16.31 -0.81 20.00
CA SER A 377 -15.60 -1.40 21.15
C SER A 377 -14.08 -1.22 21.05
N PHE A 378 -13.51 -1.38 19.86
CA PHE A 378 -12.08 -1.14 19.64
C PHE A 378 -11.67 0.30 19.92
N MET A 379 -12.45 1.28 19.44
CA MET A 379 -12.16 2.71 19.66
C MET A 379 -12.22 3.08 21.14
N GLU A 380 -13.16 2.51 21.90
CA GLU A 380 -13.19 2.69 23.37
C GLU A 380 -11.95 2.12 24.05
N GLN A 381 -11.53 0.92 23.66
CA GLN A 381 -10.29 0.31 24.18
C GLN A 381 -9.07 1.16 23.87
N ALA A 382 -8.95 1.68 22.64
CA ALA A 382 -7.85 2.55 22.21
C ALA A 382 -7.81 3.86 23.03
N ARG A 383 -8.97 4.50 23.27
CA ARG A 383 -9.06 5.67 24.16
C ARG A 383 -8.63 5.35 25.59
N SER A 384 -9.09 4.22 26.14
CA SER A 384 -8.71 3.79 27.50
C SER A 384 -7.22 3.51 27.62
N PHE A 385 -6.64 2.83 26.62
CA PHE A 385 -5.20 2.59 26.54
C PHE A 385 -4.40 3.90 26.51
N ARG A 386 -4.79 4.85 25.65
CA ARG A 386 -4.20 6.19 25.56
C ARG A 386 -4.23 6.91 26.90
N ASN A 387 -5.38 6.95 27.57
CA ASN A 387 -5.55 7.64 28.84
C ASN A 387 -4.67 7.03 29.94
N ARG A 388 -4.56 5.70 30.00
CA ARG A 388 -3.65 5.01 30.93
C ARG A 388 -2.19 5.40 30.68
N ARG A 389 -1.74 5.42 29.42
CA ARG A 389 -0.38 5.82 29.04
C ARG A 389 -0.08 7.27 29.43
N ILE A 390 -1.00 8.20 29.16
CA ILE A 390 -0.87 9.61 29.54
C ILE A 390 -0.77 9.76 31.06
N ASN A 391 -1.63 9.07 31.82
CA ASN A 391 -1.61 9.15 33.28
C ASN A 391 -0.31 8.60 33.88
N MET A 392 0.23 7.51 33.33
CA MET A 392 1.53 6.97 33.74
C MET A 392 2.67 7.96 33.47
N SER A 393 2.66 8.64 32.32
CA SER A 393 3.70 9.62 31.97
C SER A 393 3.69 10.88 32.83
N LYS A 394 2.53 11.23 33.42
CA LYS A 394 2.41 12.38 34.34
C LYS A 394 2.79 12.06 35.78
N ALA A 395 2.82 10.77 36.13
CA ALA A 395 3.12 10.29 37.48
C ALA A 395 4.62 10.01 37.68
N CYS A 396 5.40 9.96 36.60
CA CYS A 396 6.85 9.79 36.59
C CYS A 396 7.52 11.15 36.37
#